data_AF-U2V6U6-F1
#
_entry.id   AF-U2V6U6-F1
#
_cell.length_a   1.000
_cell.length_b   1.000
_cell.length_c   1.000
_cell.angle_alpha   90.00
_cell.angle_beta   90.00
_cell.angle_gamma   90.00
#
_symmetry.space_group_name_H-M   'P 1'
#
loop_
_entity.id
_entity.type
_entity.pdbx_description
1 polymer ?
#
loop_
_entity_poly.entity_id
_entity_poly.type
_entity_poly.pdbx_seq_one_letter_code
_entity_poly.pdbx_strand_id
1 'polypeptide(L)'
;MLMVMKCVPILGFHVTGYGLEWSADAARGSVSTQLPQGNFSTRTFLTGLFTAILGLLFGIANVWLLALAAIPVLGWVIPIAVLVFGSALYTLACVRMALFGRFGQAFQLSDLFSAYKRGVGSLVAAVVLPVVIVNAIYFLIVLLFGDGTAVGLFLTSLRGSTYGAAHMASPVGTLFGLGALFVVLCLIGQFLNGFAEIWSFRAAGIWVRRNAPEWASEAQGMARRRCSRPPWM
;
A
#
# COMPACT_ATOMS: atom_id res chain seq x y z
N MET A 1 9.85 -2.26 13.89
CA MET A 1 10.66 -1.17 13.28
C MET A 1 10.30 -0.87 11.83
N LEU A 2 10.17 -1.87 10.94
CA LEU A 2 9.85 -1.65 9.51
C LEU A 2 8.61 -0.75 9.25
N MET A 3 7.54 -0.88 10.03
CA MET A 3 6.35 -0.05 9.83
C MET A 3 6.54 1.41 10.28
N VAL A 4 7.40 1.65 11.28
CA VAL A 4 7.76 3.02 11.73
C VAL A 4 8.66 3.69 10.67
N MET A 5 9.46 2.91 9.96
CA MET A 5 10.26 3.38 8.83
C MET A 5 9.40 3.89 7.66
N LYS A 6 8.16 3.43 7.50
CA LYS A 6 7.22 3.99 6.49
C LYS A 6 6.82 5.43 6.76
N CYS A 7 6.93 5.91 8.01
CA CYS A 7 6.65 7.30 8.35
C CYS A 7 7.70 8.27 7.78
N VAL A 8 8.88 7.77 7.38
CA VAL A 8 9.91 8.56 6.69
C VAL A 8 9.85 8.23 5.20
N PRO A 9 9.58 9.20 4.30
CA PRO A 9 9.35 8.94 2.87
C PRO A 9 10.43 8.08 2.19
N ILE A 10 11.71 8.38 2.45
CA ILE A 10 12.85 7.69 1.84
C ILE A 10 12.95 6.24 2.32
N LEU A 11 12.72 6.00 3.61
CA LEU A 11 12.74 4.66 4.20
C LEU A 11 11.47 3.86 3.81
N GLY A 12 10.37 4.54 3.51
CA GLY A 12 9.13 3.94 3.02
C GLY A 12 9.32 3.16 1.71
N PHE A 13 10.21 3.62 0.82
CA PHE A 13 10.56 2.86 -0.39
C PHE A 13 11.20 1.51 -0.03
N HIS A 14 12.16 1.51 0.90
CA HIS A 14 12.81 0.28 1.33
C HIS A 14 11.81 -0.73 1.90
N VAL A 15 10.89 -0.28 2.76
CA VAL A 15 9.86 -1.15 3.36
C VAL A 15 8.93 -1.75 2.29
N THR A 16 8.56 -0.95 1.29
CA THR A 16 7.70 -1.38 0.18
C THR A 16 8.40 -2.43 -0.67
N GLY A 17 9.65 -2.18 -1.07
CA GLY A 17 10.43 -3.13 -1.84
C GLY A 17 10.70 -4.42 -1.07
N TYR A 18 10.90 -4.32 0.24
CA TYR A 18 11.09 -5.47 1.12
C TYR A 18 9.83 -6.34 1.21
N GLY A 19 8.65 -5.73 1.35
CA GLY A 19 7.37 -6.43 1.30
C GLY A 19 7.15 -7.13 -0.05
N LEU A 20 7.63 -6.54 -1.14
CA LEU A 20 7.57 -7.13 -2.47
C LEU A 20 8.54 -8.29 -2.66
N GLU A 21 9.77 -8.22 -2.16
CA GLU A 21 10.68 -9.37 -2.15
C GLU A 21 10.08 -10.53 -1.35
N TRP A 22 9.49 -10.23 -0.19
CA TRP A 22 8.77 -11.21 0.61
C TRP A 22 7.55 -11.82 -0.11
N SER A 23 6.88 -11.05 -0.96
CA SER A 23 5.81 -11.57 -1.83
C SER A 23 6.33 -12.43 -2.98
N ALA A 24 7.47 -12.05 -3.58
CA ALA A 24 8.11 -12.80 -4.63
C ALA A 24 8.58 -14.17 -4.12
N ASP A 25 9.10 -14.22 -2.90
CA ASP A 25 9.48 -15.47 -2.24
C ASP A 25 8.27 -16.38 -2.00
N ALA A 26 7.12 -15.81 -1.60
CA ALA A 26 5.88 -16.55 -1.51
C ALA A 26 5.41 -17.10 -2.87
N ALA A 27 5.57 -16.31 -3.93
CA ALA A 27 5.28 -16.73 -5.31
C ALA A 27 6.20 -17.87 -5.78
N ARG A 28 7.48 -17.85 -5.38
CA ARG A 28 8.45 -18.94 -5.66
C ARG A 28 8.20 -20.21 -4.84
N GLY A 29 7.29 -20.18 -3.87
CA GLY A 29 6.99 -21.33 -3.01
C GLY A 29 7.92 -21.48 -1.81
N SER A 30 8.68 -20.45 -1.44
CA SER A 30 9.46 -20.47 -0.19
C SER A 30 8.53 -20.59 1.02
N VAL A 31 8.88 -21.49 1.94
CA VAL A 31 8.08 -21.85 3.14
C VAL A 31 8.31 -20.86 4.29
N SER A 32 9.26 -19.92 4.19
CA SER A 32 9.52 -18.97 5.27
C SER A 32 8.30 -18.06 5.52
N THR A 33 7.62 -18.32 6.63
CA THR A 33 6.59 -17.46 7.23
C THR A 33 7.19 -16.24 7.91
N GLN A 34 8.49 -16.29 8.22
CA GLN A 34 9.23 -15.19 8.81
C GLN A 34 9.64 -14.17 7.73
N LEU A 35 9.49 -12.89 8.07
CA LEU A 35 10.01 -11.77 7.30
C LEU A 35 11.56 -11.90 7.23
N PRO A 36 12.19 -11.94 6.03
CA PRO A 36 13.64 -12.14 5.87
C PRO A 36 14.45 -11.14 6.70
N GLN A 37 15.40 -11.55 7.55
CA GLN A 37 16.12 -10.57 8.37
C GLN A 37 16.77 -9.48 7.50
N GLY A 38 16.32 -8.24 7.70
CA GLY A 38 16.49 -7.15 6.74
C GLY A 38 17.81 -6.44 6.93
N ASN A 39 18.77 -6.69 6.05
CA ASN A 39 19.85 -5.76 5.81
C ASN A 39 19.38 -4.74 4.76
N PHE A 40 19.65 -3.46 4.99
CA PHE A 40 19.34 -2.42 4.02
C PHE A 40 20.10 -2.69 2.72
N SER A 41 19.37 -3.01 1.64
CA SER A 41 19.95 -3.31 0.34
C SER A 41 19.48 -2.31 -0.71
N THR A 42 20.40 -1.93 -1.61
CA THR A 42 20.10 -1.05 -2.75
C THR A 42 19.02 -1.67 -3.65
N ARG A 43 19.00 -2.99 -3.79
CA ARG A 43 17.99 -3.71 -4.58
C ARG A 43 16.59 -3.54 -4.01
N THR A 44 16.46 -3.71 -2.71
CA THR A 44 15.19 -3.57 -2.00
C THR A 44 14.70 -2.12 -2.07
N PHE A 45 15.60 -1.15 -1.90
CA PHE A 45 15.29 0.28 -2.09
C PHE A 45 14.82 0.61 -3.52
N LEU A 46 15.56 0.17 -4.54
CA LEU A 46 15.21 0.41 -5.95
C LEU A 46 13.88 -0.25 -6.34
N THR A 47 13.60 -1.46 -5.84
CA THR A 47 12.32 -2.14 -6.06
C THR A 47 11.16 -1.32 -5.48
N GLY A 48 11.36 -0.72 -4.30
CA GLY A 48 10.42 0.21 -3.71
C GLY A 48 10.24 1.50 -4.51
N LEU A 49 11.33 2.10 -4.99
CA LEU A 49 11.29 3.28 -5.84
C LEU A 49 10.53 3.02 -7.15
N PHE A 50 10.80 1.89 -7.80
CA PHE A 50 10.08 1.47 -8.99
C PHE A 50 8.59 1.22 -8.73
N THR A 51 8.25 0.70 -7.55
CA THR A 51 6.85 0.55 -7.12
C THR A 51 6.18 1.91 -6.97
N ALA A 52 6.86 2.88 -6.38
CA ALA A 52 6.35 4.25 -6.29
C ALA A 52 6.12 4.88 -7.68
N ILE A 53 7.03 4.64 -8.63
CA ILE A 53 6.87 5.07 -10.03
C ILE A 53 5.65 4.39 -10.67
N LEU A 54 5.48 3.07 -10.50
CA LEU A 54 4.29 2.37 -10.99
C LEU A 54 3.00 2.91 -10.35
N GLY A 55 3.03 3.24 -9.07
CA GLY A 55 1.90 3.84 -8.35
C GLY A 55 1.56 5.22 -8.90
N LEU A 56 2.57 6.02 -9.21
CA LEU A 56 2.41 7.33 -9.87
C LEU A 56 1.81 7.17 -11.28
N LEU A 57 2.31 6.23 -12.08
CA LEU A 57 1.76 5.93 -13.41
C LEU A 57 0.30 5.46 -13.33
N PHE A 58 -0.01 4.59 -12.36
CA PHE A 58 -1.37 4.16 -12.08
C PHE A 58 -2.26 5.34 -11.68
N GLY A 59 -1.75 6.27 -10.84
CA GLY A 59 -2.46 7.50 -10.48
C GLY A 59 -2.78 8.36 -11.70
N ILE A 60 -1.79 8.64 -12.55
CA ILE A 60 -1.97 9.41 -13.79
C ILE A 60 -2.98 8.74 -14.72
N ALA A 61 -2.90 7.41 -14.89
CA ALA A 61 -3.82 6.65 -15.72
C ALA A 61 -5.28 6.72 -15.23
N ASN A 62 -5.52 7.09 -13.97
CA ASN A 62 -6.84 7.21 -13.37
C ASN A 62 -7.32 8.66 -13.19
N VAL A 63 -6.56 9.68 -13.63
CA VAL A 63 -6.93 11.10 -13.49
C VAL A 63 -8.27 11.42 -14.17
N TRP A 64 -8.59 10.73 -15.27
CA TRP A 64 -9.87 10.88 -15.97
C TRP A 64 -11.10 10.52 -15.11
N LEU A 65 -10.92 9.72 -14.05
CA LEU A 65 -11.98 9.41 -13.10
C LEU A 65 -12.46 10.65 -12.34
N LEU A 66 -11.63 11.70 -12.21
CA LEU A 66 -12.04 12.97 -11.60
C LEU A 66 -13.17 13.65 -12.37
N ALA A 67 -13.23 13.46 -13.69
CA ALA A 67 -14.32 14.02 -14.50
C ALA A 67 -15.67 13.36 -14.19
N LEU A 68 -15.68 12.10 -13.76
CA LEU A 68 -16.90 11.39 -13.36
C LEU A 68 -17.45 11.89 -12.02
N ALA A 69 -16.64 12.54 -11.18
CA ALA A 69 -17.08 13.07 -9.88
C ALA A 69 -18.16 14.16 -10.00
N ALA A 70 -18.32 14.75 -11.20
CA ALA A 70 -19.40 15.70 -11.49
C ALA A 70 -20.79 15.05 -11.59
N ILE A 71 -20.86 13.72 -11.76
CA ILE A 71 -22.12 12.98 -11.89
C ILE A 71 -22.54 12.46 -10.50
N PRO A 72 -23.70 12.86 -9.96
CA PRO A 72 -24.20 12.33 -8.69
C PRO A 72 -24.37 10.81 -8.74
N VAL A 73 -23.97 10.11 -7.67
CA VAL A 73 -24.07 8.65 -7.47
C VAL A 73 -23.23 7.80 -8.45
N LEU A 74 -23.49 7.86 -9.77
CA LEU A 74 -22.71 7.11 -10.79
C LEU A 74 -21.23 7.53 -10.79
N GLY A 75 -20.96 8.80 -10.50
CA GLY A 75 -19.62 9.35 -10.34
C GLY A 75 -18.82 8.76 -9.19
N TRP A 76 -19.46 8.07 -8.24
CA TRP A 76 -18.78 7.42 -7.11
C TRP A 76 -18.63 5.91 -7.34
N VAL A 77 -19.64 5.26 -7.92
CA VAL A 77 -19.63 3.81 -8.14
C VAL A 77 -18.57 3.39 -9.16
N ILE A 78 -18.49 4.11 -10.29
CA ILE A 78 -17.56 3.75 -11.38
C ILE A 78 -16.09 3.87 -10.91
N PRO A 79 -15.65 4.98 -10.29
CA PRO A 79 -14.28 5.07 -9.79
C PRO A 79 -13.95 4.02 -8.74
N ILE A 80 -14.87 3.73 -7.81
CA ILE A 80 -14.63 2.68 -6.80
C ILE A 80 -14.38 1.34 -7.49
N ALA A 81 -15.21 0.95 -8.45
CA ALA A 81 -15.01 -0.29 -9.19
C ALA A 81 -13.65 -0.30 -9.92
N VAL A 82 -13.34 0.77 -10.68
CA VAL A 82 -12.07 0.88 -11.42
C VAL A 82 -10.86 0.80 -10.48
N LEU A 83 -10.90 1.45 -9.32
CA LEU A 83 -9.81 1.44 -8.35
C LEU A 83 -9.67 0.09 -7.66
N VAL A 84 -10.77 -0.59 -7.33
CA VAL A 84 -10.76 -1.94 -6.73
C VAL A 84 -10.15 -2.96 -7.69
N PHE A 85 -10.62 -3.02 -8.94
CA PHE A 85 -10.07 -3.96 -9.92
C PHE A 85 -8.66 -3.54 -10.37
N GLY A 86 -8.43 -2.24 -10.55
CA GLY A 86 -7.14 -1.67 -10.95
C GLY A 86 -6.05 -1.86 -9.90
N SER A 87 -6.36 -1.73 -8.61
CA SER A 87 -5.40 -1.95 -7.52
C SER A 87 -4.93 -3.40 -7.46
N ALA A 88 -5.79 -4.37 -7.77
CA ALA A 88 -5.40 -5.78 -7.87
C ALA A 88 -4.46 -6.02 -9.06
N LEU A 89 -4.71 -5.40 -10.23
CA LEU A 89 -3.80 -5.44 -11.38
C LEU A 89 -2.46 -4.78 -11.07
N TYR A 90 -2.48 -3.59 -10.45
CA TYR A 90 -1.28 -2.88 -10.02
C TYR A 90 -0.44 -3.73 -9.06
N THR A 91 -1.08 -4.32 -8.04
CA THR A 91 -0.40 -5.20 -7.08
C THR A 91 0.24 -6.40 -7.80
N LEU A 92 -0.45 -6.99 -8.78
CA LEU A 92 0.08 -8.09 -9.59
C LEU A 92 1.30 -7.67 -10.42
N ALA A 93 1.29 -6.47 -11.00
CA ALA A 93 2.42 -5.91 -11.73
C ALA A 93 3.65 -5.71 -10.83
N CYS A 94 3.44 -5.21 -9.61
CA CYS A 94 4.49 -5.05 -8.61
C CYS A 94 5.10 -6.40 -8.19
N VAL A 95 4.27 -7.41 -7.94
CA VAL A 95 4.72 -8.77 -7.62
C VAL A 95 5.51 -9.38 -8.79
N ARG A 96 5.03 -9.24 -10.03
CA ARG A 96 5.74 -9.70 -11.23
C ARG A 96 7.10 -9.01 -11.37
N MET A 97 7.16 -7.69 -11.22
CA MET A 97 8.41 -6.93 -11.22
C MET A 97 9.41 -7.46 -10.20
N ALA A 98 8.96 -7.69 -8.96
CA ALA A 98 9.80 -8.18 -7.88
C ALA A 98 10.28 -9.63 -8.12
N LEU A 99 9.40 -10.48 -8.69
CA LEU A 99 9.70 -11.87 -9.01
C LEU A 99 10.83 -11.99 -10.05
N PHE A 100 10.76 -11.19 -11.11
CA PHE A 100 11.77 -11.18 -12.17
C PHE A 100 12.96 -10.25 -11.88
N GLY A 101 12.85 -9.35 -10.90
CA GLY A 101 13.88 -8.36 -10.57
C GLY A 101 14.14 -7.35 -11.68
N ARG A 102 13.14 -7.04 -12.52
CA ARG A 102 13.25 -6.12 -13.66
C ARG A 102 12.01 -5.24 -13.77
N PHE A 103 12.22 -3.93 -13.87
CA PHE A 103 11.13 -2.95 -14.02
C PHE A 103 10.24 -3.21 -15.24
N GLY A 104 10.84 -3.55 -16.39
CA GLY A 104 10.09 -3.79 -17.63
C GLY A 104 9.09 -4.95 -17.58
N GLN A 105 9.21 -5.85 -16.60
CA GLN A 105 8.28 -6.97 -16.43
C GLN A 105 6.93 -6.53 -15.86
N ALA A 106 6.86 -5.36 -15.22
CA ALA A 106 5.60 -4.76 -14.78
C ALA A 106 4.70 -4.34 -15.95
N PHE A 107 5.28 -4.05 -17.13
CA PHE A 107 4.58 -3.51 -18.30
C PHE A 107 4.19 -4.56 -19.34
N GLN A 108 4.45 -5.85 -19.07
CA GLN A 108 4.00 -6.93 -19.93
C GLN A 108 2.51 -7.20 -19.70
N LEU A 109 1.68 -6.26 -20.18
CA LEU A 109 0.24 -6.23 -19.93
C LEU A 109 -0.46 -7.47 -20.48
N SER A 110 -0.02 -8.03 -21.62
CA SER A 110 -0.59 -9.26 -22.19
C SER A 110 -0.58 -10.40 -21.18
N ASP A 111 0.57 -10.62 -20.56
CA ASP A 111 0.80 -11.73 -19.63
C ASP A 111 0.10 -11.43 -18.30
N LEU A 112 0.13 -10.16 -17.88
CA LEU A 112 -0.53 -9.70 -16.66
C LEU A 112 -2.05 -9.90 -16.74
N PHE A 113 -2.68 -9.48 -17.84
CA PHE A 113 -4.11 -9.66 -18.07
C PHE A 113 -4.48 -11.13 -18.24
N SER A 114 -3.64 -11.92 -18.92
CA SER A 114 -3.85 -13.37 -19.04
C SER A 114 -3.91 -14.04 -17.68
N ALA A 115 -2.94 -13.76 -16.80
CA ALA A 115 -2.95 -14.30 -15.44
C ALA A 115 -4.11 -13.73 -14.62
N TYR A 116 -4.36 -12.42 -14.68
CA TYR A 116 -5.44 -11.76 -13.96
C TYR A 116 -6.79 -12.42 -14.23
N LYS A 117 -7.11 -12.68 -15.50
CA LYS A 117 -8.37 -13.33 -15.93
C LYS A 117 -8.59 -14.72 -15.34
N ARG A 118 -7.54 -15.45 -14.96
CA ARG A 118 -7.67 -16.80 -14.38
C ARG A 118 -8.31 -16.81 -12.99
N GLY A 119 -8.28 -15.69 -12.27
CA GLY A 119 -8.79 -15.64 -10.90
C GLY A 119 -8.98 -14.23 -10.35
N VAL A 120 -9.60 -13.34 -11.12
CA VAL A 120 -9.81 -11.92 -10.74
C VAL A 120 -10.47 -11.79 -9.37
N GLY A 121 -11.57 -12.52 -9.14
CA GLY A 121 -12.34 -12.40 -7.90
C GLY A 121 -11.54 -12.79 -6.66
N SER A 122 -10.76 -13.87 -6.73
CA SER A 122 -9.93 -14.32 -5.61
C SER A 122 -8.72 -13.41 -5.40
N LEU A 123 -8.15 -12.82 -6.45
CA LEU A 123 -7.07 -11.84 -6.34
C LEU A 123 -7.57 -10.53 -5.73
N VAL A 124 -8.69 -9.99 -6.23
CA VAL A 124 -9.30 -8.77 -5.71
C VAL A 124 -9.67 -8.97 -4.23
N ALA A 125 -10.30 -10.09 -3.88
CA ALA A 125 -10.59 -10.40 -2.48
C ALA A 125 -9.31 -10.45 -1.63
N ALA A 126 -8.24 -11.11 -2.11
CA ALA A 126 -6.97 -11.22 -1.39
C ALA A 126 -6.26 -9.87 -1.19
N VAL A 127 -6.35 -8.96 -2.17
CA VAL A 127 -5.67 -7.66 -2.15
C VAL A 127 -6.48 -6.59 -1.41
N VAL A 128 -7.80 -6.59 -1.57
CA VAL A 128 -8.68 -5.53 -1.07
C VAL A 128 -9.14 -5.78 0.36
N LEU A 129 -9.29 -7.06 0.78
CA LEU A 129 -9.75 -7.40 2.11
C LEU A 129 -8.86 -6.80 3.23
N PRO A 130 -7.51 -6.86 3.17
CA PRO A 130 -6.66 -6.21 4.17
C PRO A 130 -6.87 -4.69 4.22
N VAL A 131 -7.01 -4.04 3.07
CA VAL A 131 -7.22 -2.59 2.96
C VAL A 131 -8.54 -2.17 3.58
N VAL A 132 -9.63 -2.90 3.30
CA VAL A 132 -10.96 -2.61 3.85
C VAL A 132 -10.98 -2.78 5.36
N ILE A 133 -10.43 -3.88 5.89
CA ILE A 133 -10.37 -4.15 7.33
C ILE A 133 -9.58 -3.06 8.04
N VAL A 134 -8.40 -2.72 7.52
CA VAL A 134 -7.54 -1.71 8.11
C VAL A 134 -8.16 -0.32 8.06
N ASN A 135 -8.80 0.06 6.95
CA ASN A 135 -9.50 1.33 6.85
C ASN A 135 -10.72 1.41 7.79
N ALA A 136 -11.45 0.31 7.99
CA ALA A 136 -12.55 0.26 8.96
C ALA A 136 -12.04 0.44 10.40
N ILE A 137 -10.93 -0.21 10.77
CA ILE A 137 -10.28 -0.03 12.08
C ILE A 137 -9.80 1.41 12.24
N TYR A 138 -9.12 1.96 11.22
CA TYR A 138 -8.65 3.34 11.23
C TYR A 138 -9.80 4.34 11.38
N PHE A 139 -10.88 4.14 10.64
CA PHE A 139 -12.08 4.98 10.74
C PHE A 139 -12.68 4.96 12.16
N LEU A 140 -12.76 3.79 12.79
CA LEU A 140 -13.21 3.66 14.17
C LEU A 140 -12.29 4.38 15.17
N ILE A 141 -10.97 4.30 14.99
CA ILE A 141 -9.99 5.06 15.78
C ILE A 141 -10.21 6.57 15.59
N VAL A 142 -10.40 7.02 14.35
CA VAL A 142 -10.67 8.44 14.06
C VAL A 142 -12.01 8.88 14.64
N LEU A 143 -13.05 8.06 14.64
CA LEU A 143 -14.31 8.40 15.33
C LEU A 143 -14.12 8.51 16.84
N LEU A 144 -13.42 7.56 17.46
CA LEU A 144 -13.20 7.54 18.92
C LEU A 144 -12.34 8.71 19.42
N PHE A 145 -11.31 9.09 18.67
CA PHE A 145 -10.31 10.09 19.10
C PHE A 145 -10.42 11.42 18.36
N GLY A 146 -10.99 11.44 17.15
CA GLY A 146 -11.18 12.63 16.32
C GLY A 146 -12.42 13.44 16.72
N ASP A 147 -13.53 12.80 17.11
CA ASP A 147 -14.75 13.51 17.52
C ASP A 147 -14.65 14.20 18.88
N GLY A 148 -13.68 13.82 19.72
CA GLY A 148 -13.36 14.56 20.95
C GLY A 148 -12.94 16.02 20.70
N THR A 149 -12.54 16.35 19.47
CA THR A 149 -12.08 17.68 19.07
C THR A 149 -13.21 18.55 18.50
N ALA A 150 -14.12 17.95 17.72
CA ALA A 150 -15.31 18.62 17.20
C ALA A 150 -16.36 18.86 18.30
N VAL A 151 -16.55 17.88 19.20
CA VAL A 151 -17.44 18.01 20.37
C VAL A 151 -16.87 19.00 21.39
N GLY A 152 -15.54 19.04 21.57
CA GLY A 152 -14.87 20.04 22.42
C GLY A 152 -15.10 21.47 21.93
N LEU A 153 -14.88 21.72 20.63
CA LEU A 153 -15.16 23.02 19.99
C LEU A 153 -16.64 23.39 20.04
N PHE A 154 -17.54 22.44 19.78
CA PHE A 154 -18.99 22.64 19.85
C PHE A 154 -19.47 22.97 21.27
N LEU A 155 -18.98 22.26 22.30
CA LEU A 155 -19.32 22.52 23.71
C LEU A 155 -18.72 23.84 24.24
N THR A 156 -17.53 24.26 23.79
CA THR A 156 -16.98 25.58 24.09
C THR A 156 -17.72 26.71 23.37
N SER A 157 -18.30 26.44 22.20
CA SER A 157 -19.14 27.40 21.46
C SER A 157 -20.49 27.64 22.14
N LEU A 158 -20.99 26.64 22.88
CA LEU A 158 -22.26 26.71 23.63
C LEU A 158 -22.12 27.32 25.04
N ARG A 159 -20.92 27.36 25.62
CA ARG A 159 -20.67 27.96 26.93
C ARG A 159 -19.84 29.23 26.77
N GLY A 160 -20.53 30.36 26.70
CA GLY A 160 -19.94 31.69 26.82
C GLY A 160 -18.97 31.75 28.01
N SER A 161 -17.74 32.15 27.71
CA SER A 161 -16.62 32.48 28.61
C SER A 161 -16.92 32.46 30.11
N THR A 162 -16.25 31.60 30.89
CA THR A 162 -15.22 32.01 31.87
C THR A 162 -14.74 30.87 32.81
N TYR A 163 -13.42 30.88 33.04
CA TYR A 163 -12.64 30.44 34.22
C TYR A 163 -12.87 29.01 34.79
N GLY A 164 -11.91 28.10 34.53
CA GLY A 164 -11.83 26.86 35.31
C GLY A 164 -10.66 25.88 35.05
N ALA A 165 -9.92 25.97 33.94
CA ALA A 165 -8.74 25.11 33.72
C ALA A 165 -7.70 25.81 32.84
N ALA A 166 -7.06 26.82 33.42
CA ALA A 166 -6.14 27.78 32.80
C ALA A 166 -4.78 27.22 32.32
N HIS A 167 -4.70 25.94 31.94
CA HIS A 167 -3.51 25.34 31.30
C HIS A 167 -3.75 24.91 29.84
N MET A 168 -5.00 24.98 29.34
CA MET A 168 -5.35 24.70 27.94
C MET A 168 -5.63 25.97 27.12
N ALA A 169 -5.38 27.15 27.71
CA ALA A 169 -5.78 28.46 27.22
C ALA A 169 -4.63 29.21 26.53
N SER A 170 -4.00 28.58 25.53
CA SER A 170 -3.56 29.37 24.38
C SER A 170 -4.15 28.72 23.13
N PRO A 171 -4.63 29.50 22.14
CA PRO A 171 -4.99 28.97 20.83
C PRO A 171 -3.88 28.06 20.29
N VAL A 172 -2.64 28.42 20.64
CA VAL A 172 -1.39 27.71 20.38
C VAL A 172 -1.35 26.33 21.08
N GLY A 173 -1.73 26.21 22.36
CA GLY A 173 -1.76 24.95 23.12
C GLY A 173 -2.90 24.00 22.70
N THR A 174 -4.05 24.55 22.30
CA THR A 174 -5.13 23.76 21.68
C THR A 174 -4.71 23.32 20.27
N LEU A 175 -4.06 24.18 19.48
CA LEU A 175 -3.46 23.82 18.18
C LEU A 175 -2.30 22.82 18.31
N PHE A 176 -1.50 22.87 19.37
CA PHE A 176 -0.40 21.92 19.64
C PHE A 176 -0.90 20.60 20.22
N GLY A 177 -1.95 20.59 21.05
CA GLY A 177 -2.62 19.37 21.53
C GLY A 177 -3.39 18.67 20.41
N LEU A 178 -4.14 19.44 19.59
CA LEU A 178 -4.79 18.97 18.38
C LEU A 178 -3.77 18.56 17.32
N GLY A 179 -2.67 19.31 17.17
CA GLY A 179 -1.58 19.02 16.25
C GLY A 179 -0.82 17.76 16.64
N ALA A 180 -0.51 17.57 17.93
CA ALA A 180 0.13 16.35 18.41
C ALA A 180 -0.79 15.14 18.26
N LEU A 181 -2.09 15.26 18.60
CA LEU A 181 -3.07 14.20 18.37
C LEU A 181 -3.26 13.89 16.88
N PHE A 182 -3.31 14.92 16.03
CA PHE A 182 -3.39 14.78 14.58
C PHE A 182 -2.16 14.06 14.02
N VAL A 183 -0.95 14.45 14.45
CA VAL A 183 0.30 13.77 14.07
C VAL A 183 0.27 12.31 14.52
N VAL A 184 -0.18 12.02 15.74
CA VAL A 184 -0.31 10.64 16.23
C VAL A 184 -1.30 9.85 15.39
N LEU A 185 -2.47 10.41 15.07
CA LEU A 185 -3.47 9.76 14.20
C LEU A 185 -2.95 9.55 12.78
N CYS A 186 -2.20 10.49 12.22
CA CYS A 186 -1.54 10.34 10.94
C CYS A 186 -0.47 9.22 10.98
N LEU A 187 0.35 9.16 12.03
CA LEU A 187 1.36 8.11 12.20
C LEU A 187 0.72 6.73 12.34
N ILE A 188 -0.36 6.61 13.12
CA ILE A 188 -1.16 5.38 13.22
C ILE A 188 -1.74 5.01 11.85
N GLY A 189 -2.28 5.97 11.11
CA GLY A 189 -2.80 5.75 9.76
C GLY A 189 -1.73 5.25 8.79
N GLN A 190 -0.52 5.83 8.80
CA GLN A 190 0.60 5.39 7.96
C GLN A 190 1.09 3.99 8.34
N PHE A 191 1.16 3.70 9.65
CA PHE A 191 1.50 2.37 10.14
C PHE A 191 0.51 1.31 9.65
N LEU A 192 -0.78 1.59 9.84
CA LEU A 192 -1.89 0.71 9.45
C LEU A 192 -1.93 0.48 7.94
N ASN A 193 -1.82 1.54 7.14
CA ASN A 193 -1.76 1.42 5.68
C ASN A 193 -0.56 0.62 5.20
N GLY A 194 0.61 0.84 5.80
CA GLY A 194 1.80 0.04 5.52
C GLY A 194 1.57 -1.45 5.80
N PHE A 195 0.86 -1.78 6.89
CA PHE A 195 0.52 -3.16 7.24
C PHE A 195 -0.41 -3.81 6.21
N ALA A 196 -1.50 -3.12 5.85
CA ALA A 196 -2.41 -3.57 4.80
C ALA A 196 -1.67 -3.83 3.49
N GLU A 197 -0.78 -2.93 3.09
CA GLU A 197 -0.03 -3.04 1.85
C GLU A 197 0.89 -4.27 1.82
N ILE A 198 1.69 -4.48 2.88
CA ILE A 198 2.57 -5.66 2.97
C ILE A 198 1.75 -6.96 2.97
N TRP A 199 0.60 -6.96 3.65
CA TRP A 199 -0.33 -8.08 3.60
C TRP A 199 -0.82 -8.32 2.18
N SER A 200 -1.32 -7.29 1.49
CA SER A 200 -1.83 -7.39 0.12
C SER A 200 -0.77 -7.91 -0.85
N PHE A 201 0.49 -7.46 -0.74
CA PHE A 201 1.58 -8.02 -1.54
C PHE A 201 1.79 -9.50 -1.26
N ARG A 202 1.86 -9.91 0.01
CA ARG A 202 2.04 -11.32 0.37
C ARG A 202 0.88 -12.19 -0.13
N ALA A 203 -0.35 -11.72 0.01
CA ALA A 203 -1.54 -12.41 -0.46
C ALA A 203 -1.52 -12.55 -1.98
N ALA A 204 -1.13 -11.51 -2.71
CA ALA A 204 -0.92 -11.55 -4.16
C ALA A 204 0.18 -12.54 -4.55
N GLY A 205 1.30 -12.61 -3.82
CA GLY A 205 2.36 -13.60 -4.04
C GLY A 205 1.89 -15.05 -3.88
N ILE A 206 1.11 -15.33 -2.82
CA ILE A 206 0.50 -16.66 -2.61
C ILE A 206 -0.52 -16.99 -3.71
N TRP A 207 -1.28 -15.99 -4.16
CA TRP A 207 -2.21 -16.14 -5.26
C TRP A 207 -1.49 -16.45 -6.58
N VAL A 208 -0.38 -15.75 -6.88
CA VAL A 208 0.45 -16.00 -8.07
C VAL A 208 0.95 -17.43 -8.09
N ARG A 209 1.43 -17.96 -6.95
CA ARG A 209 1.87 -19.36 -6.84
C ARG A 209 0.78 -20.36 -7.27
N ARG A 210 -0.50 -20.06 -7.00
CA ARG A 210 -1.63 -20.95 -7.32
C ARG A 210 -2.15 -20.78 -8.75
N ASN A 211 -2.19 -19.55 -9.27
CA ASN A 211 -2.87 -19.22 -10.52
C ASN A 211 -1.93 -18.97 -11.72
N ALA A 212 -0.66 -18.63 -11.43
CA ALA A 212 0.39 -18.38 -12.42
C ALA A 212 1.76 -18.96 -11.97
N PRO A 213 1.84 -20.28 -11.68
CA PRO A 213 3.10 -20.91 -11.26
C PRO A 213 4.20 -20.81 -12.32
N GLU A 214 3.85 -20.65 -13.60
CA GLU A 214 4.81 -20.50 -14.70
C GLU A 214 5.73 -19.28 -14.53
N TRP A 215 5.27 -18.21 -13.87
CA TRP A 215 6.11 -17.03 -13.67
C TRP A 215 7.31 -17.33 -12.75
N ALA A 216 7.12 -18.23 -11.78
CA ALA A 216 8.21 -18.63 -10.90
C ALA A 216 9.28 -19.44 -11.65
N SER A 217 8.86 -20.36 -12.54
CA SER A 217 9.79 -21.15 -13.34
C SER A 217 10.49 -20.30 -14.41
N GLU A 218 9.78 -19.39 -15.07
CA GLU A 218 10.35 -18.42 -16.02
C GLU A 218 11.40 -17.52 -15.35
N ALA A 219 11.08 -16.98 -14.16
CA ALA A 219 12.01 -16.13 -13.42
C ALA A 219 13.28 -16.90 -13.03
N GLN A 220 13.15 -18.15 -12.62
CA GLN A 220 14.30 -19.02 -12.33
C GLN A 220 15.12 -19.32 -13.59
N GLY A 221 14.46 -19.59 -14.72
CA GLY A 221 15.11 -19.81 -16.02
C GLY A 221 15.93 -18.60 -16.47
N MET A 222 15.38 -17.38 -16.34
CA MET A 222 16.12 -16.16 -16.65
C MET A 222 17.31 -15.93 -15.73
N ALA A 223 17.17 -16.22 -14.43
CA ALA A 223 18.27 -16.12 -13.48
C ALA A 223 19.43 -17.06 -13.84
N ARG A 224 19.12 -18.33 -14.18
CA ARG A 224 20.14 -19.30 -14.64
C ARG A 224 20.86 -18.84 -15.90
N ARG A 225 20.14 -18.34 -16.90
CA ARG A 225 20.74 -17.82 -18.14
C ARG A 225 21.66 -16.62 -17.92
N ARG A 226 21.42 -15.83 -16.88
CA ARG A 226 22.29 -14.71 -16.51
C ARG A 226 23.59 -15.20 -15.89
N CYS A 227 23.53 -16.19 -15.01
CA CYS A 227 24.73 -16.79 -14.40
C CYS A 227 25.58 -17.56 -15.42
N SER A 228 24.98 -18.06 -16.51
CA SER A 228 25.70 -18.75 -17.58
C SER A 228 26.28 -17.82 -18.65
N ARG A 229 26.02 -16.51 -18.61
CA ARG A 229 26.60 -15.56 -19.56
C ARG A 229 27.95 -15.05 -19.01
N PRO A 230 29.04 -15.12 -19.79
CA PRO A 230 30.32 -14.59 -19.35
C PRO A 230 30.24 -13.05 -19.19
N PRO A 231 31.00 -12.46 -18.25
CA PRO A 231 30.86 -11.06 -17.83
C PRO A 231 31.26 -10.00 -18.89
N TRP A 232 31.62 -10.41 -20.10
CA TRP A 232 32.11 -9.55 -21.18
C TRP A 232 31.27 -9.62 -22.48
N MET A 233 29.99 -9.98 -22.37
CA MET A 233 29.01 -9.93 -23.47
C MET A 233 27.81 -9.06 -23.15
#